data_AF-A0A7J5W6D9-F1
#
_entry.id   AF-A0A7J5W6D9-F1
#
_cell.length_a   1.000
_cell.length_b   1.000
_cell.length_c   1.000
_cell.angle_alpha   90.00
_cell.angle_beta   90.00
_cell.angle_gamma   90.00
#
_symmetry.space_group_name_H-M   'P 1'
#
loop_
_entity.id
_entity.type
_entity.pdbx_description
1 polymer ?
#
loop_
_entity_poly.entity_id
_entity_poly.type
_entity_poly.pdbx_seq_one_letter_code
_entity_poly.pdbx_strand_id
1 'polypeptide(L)'
;MKKTIILLFFITLAGISRAQQPIDSLYLWVNFQEENIVIDIPKEYFTLRTVVPQLPRFVAVRKLNILVPPLPEKEKLLSSFGFFLTKNIEPSDNYGRLDWLRVMALYIYFSQNDLSQLPPEVLTTLENWQTAPDTFVIRKEVELVRRWVEIAGN
;
A
#
# COMPACT_ATOMS: atom_id res chain seq x y z
N MET A 1 -11.42 53.63 5.78
CA MET A 1 -10.32 53.39 4.81
C MET A 1 -9.13 52.85 5.61
N LYS A 2 -8.45 51.72 5.36
CA LYS A 2 -8.48 50.63 4.38
C LYS A 2 -8.19 49.35 5.19
N LYS A 3 -8.93 48.25 4.98
CA LYS A 3 -8.58 46.94 5.54
C LYS A 3 -7.65 46.25 4.54
N THR A 4 -6.39 46.05 4.92
CA THR A 4 -5.41 45.35 4.08
C THR A 4 -5.65 43.85 4.26
N ILE A 5 -6.28 43.22 3.27
CA ILE A 5 -6.41 41.76 3.19
C ILE A 5 -5.12 41.26 2.54
N ILE A 6 -4.28 40.56 3.32
CA ILE A 6 -3.14 39.82 2.79
C ILE A 6 -3.69 38.50 2.24
N LEU A 7 -3.81 38.43 0.91
CA LEU A 7 -4.18 37.22 0.20
C LEU A 7 -2.90 36.37 0.01
N LEU A 8 -2.69 35.41 0.90
CA LEU A 8 -1.65 34.39 0.76
C LEU A 8 -2.13 33.34 -0.25
N PHE A 9 -1.73 33.50 -1.50
CA PHE A 9 -1.86 32.48 -2.54
C PHE A 9 -0.72 31.47 -2.37
N PHE A 10 -0.93 30.41 -1.60
CA PHE A 10 -0.10 29.21 -1.65
C PHE A 10 -0.60 28.32 -2.79
N ILE A 11 -0.09 28.53 -4.00
CA ILE A 11 -0.19 27.53 -5.08
C ILE A 11 0.96 26.56 -4.86
N THR A 12 0.73 25.50 -4.09
CA THR A 12 1.63 24.35 -4.11
C THR A 12 1.45 23.65 -5.46
N LEU A 13 2.31 24.01 -6.42
CA LEU A 13 2.64 23.17 -7.58
C LEU A 13 3.31 21.89 -7.07
N ALA A 14 2.53 20.97 -6.52
CA ALA A 14 2.94 19.57 -6.33
C ALA A 14 2.21 18.72 -7.38
N GLY A 15 2.39 19.11 -8.64
CA GLY A 15 1.79 18.48 -9.79
C GLY A 15 2.86 17.79 -10.64
N ILE A 16 2.96 16.49 -10.45
CA ILE A 16 3.36 15.47 -11.44
C ILE A 16 4.83 15.48 -11.89
N SER A 17 5.52 14.39 -11.53
CA SER A 17 6.31 13.54 -12.44
C SER A 17 7.57 13.04 -11.75
N ARG A 18 7.44 11.93 -11.02
CA ARG A 18 8.54 10.97 -10.91
C ARG A 18 7.97 9.60 -11.21
N ALA A 19 8.51 9.00 -12.27
CA ALA A 19 8.27 7.64 -12.70
C ALA A 19 8.48 6.70 -11.51
N GLN A 20 7.37 6.21 -10.96
CA GLN A 20 7.30 5.28 -9.85
C GLN A 20 7.29 3.88 -10.46
N GLN A 21 8.42 3.16 -10.41
CA GLN A 21 8.42 1.71 -10.61
C GLN A 21 8.50 1.03 -9.24
N PRO A 22 7.88 -0.16 -9.01
CA PRO A 22 7.27 -1.06 -9.99
C PRO A 22 5.78 -1.35 -9.79
N ILE A 23 5.08 -0.74 -8.82
CA ILE A 23 3.68 -1.14 -8.56
C ILE A 23 2.74 -0.68 -9.69
N ASP A 24 2.97 0.52 -10.24
CA ASP A 24 2.19 1.04 -11.38
C ASP A 24 2.35 0.20 -12.65
N SER A 25 3.49 -0.47 -12.82
CA SER A 25 3.71 -1.36 -13.98
C SER A 25 2.90 -2.65 -13.90
N LEU A 26 2.43 -3.02 -12.70
CA LEU A 26 1.56 -4.16 -12.47
C LEU A 26 0.09 -3.77 -12.54
N TYR A 27 -0.25 -2.49 -12.72
CA TYR A 27 -1.62 -2.00 -12.74
C TYR A 27 -2.41 -2.42 -11.49
N LEU A 28 -1.75 -2.39 -10.32
CA LEU A 28 -2.34 -2.67 -9.03
C LEU A 28 -2.27 -1.38 -8.21
N TRP A 29 -3.38 -0.96 -7.60
CA TRP A 29 -3.39 0.23 -6.75
C TRP A 29 -3.94 -0.09 -5.38
N VAL A 30 -3.35 0.53 -4.36
CA VAL A 30 -3.84 0.50 -3.00
C VAL A 30 -4.11 1.92 -2.56
N ASN A 31 -5.37 2.19 -2.24
CA ASN A 31 -5.85 3.46 -1.75
C ASN A 31 -6.22 3.30 -0.28
N PHE A 32 -5.62 4.13 0.56
CA PHE A 32 -6.05 4.29 1.94
C PHE A 32 -7.16 5.33 2.00
N GLN A 33 -8.28 4.93 2.58
CA GLN A 33 -9.40 5.79 2.94
C GLN A 33 -9.46 5.89 4.46
N GLU A 34 -10.31 6.77 4.97
CA GLU A 34 -10.32 7.13 6.39
C GLU A 34 -10.39 5.93 7.35
N GLU A 35 -11.10 4.86 6.98
CA GLU A 35 -11.25 3.65 7.81
C GLU A 35 -10.99 2.34 7.06
N ASN A 36 -10.44 2.40 5.85
CA ASN A 36 -10.49 1.27 4.93
C ASN A 36 -9.38 1.28 3.88
N ILE A 37 -8.98 0.07 3.47
CA ILE A 37 -8.03 -0.19 2.40
C ILE A 37 -8.83 -0.61 1.16
N VAL A 38 -8.64 0.08 0.05
CA VAL A 38 -9.24 -0.29 -1.24
C VAL A 38 -8.15 -0.72 -2.20
N ILE A 39 -8.23 -1.97 -2.66
CA ILE A 39 -7.32 -2.53 -3.65
C ILE A 39 -8.02 -2.56 -5.00
N ASP A 40 -7.46 -1.83 -5.95
CA ASP A 40 -7.92 -1.80 -7.32
C ASP A 40 -7.13 -2.81 -8.15
N ILE A 41 -7.84 -3.78 -8.72
CA ILE A 41 -7.25 -4.88 -9.48
C ILE A 41 -7.97 -5.00 -10.84
N PRO A 42 -7.25 -5.07 -11.96
CA PRO A 42 -7.81 -5.39 -13.27
C PRO A 42 -8.61 -6.68 -13.23
N LYS A 43 -9.79 -6.68 -13.88
CA LYS A 43 -10.69 -7.84 -13.92
C LYS A 43 -10.00 -9.12 -14.43
N GLU A 44 -9.02 -8.95 -15.33
CA GLU A 44 -8.28 -10.04 -15.97
C GLU A 44 -7.37 -10.79 -15.00
N TYR A 45 -7.02 -10.18 -13.86
CA TYR A 45 -6.20 -10.82 -12.83
C TYR A 45 -7.00 -11.66 -11.84
N PHE A 46 -8.34 -11.59 -11.89
CA PHE A 46 -9.24 -12.50 -11.17
C PHE A 46 -9.45 -13.76 -11.99
N THR A 47 -8.42 -14.61 -12.05
CA THR A 47 -8.50 -15.91 -12.70
C THR A 47 -8.88 -16.98 -11.68
N LEU A 48 -9.23 -18.19 -12.13
CA LEU A 48 -9.50 -19.34 -11.24
C LEU A 48 -8.32 -19.70 -10.33
N ARG A 49 -7.11 -19.13 -10.57
CA ARG A 49 -5.90 -19.32 -9.75
C ARG A 49 -5.74 -18.28 -8.63
N THR A 50 -6.49 -17.17 -8.66
CA THR A 50 -6.53 -16.14 -7.62
C THR A 50 -7.85 -16.28 -6.85
N VAL A 51 -7.92 -17.26 -5.95
CA VAL A 51 -9.00 -17.34 -4.96
C VAL A 51 -9.02 -16.01 -4.21
N VAL A 52 -10.17 -15.32 -4.23
CA VAL A 52 -10.35 -14.09 -3.44
C VAL A 52 -10.31 -14.52 -1.98
N PRO A 53 -9.28 -14.12 -1.21
CA PRO A 53 -9.19 -14.52 0.19
C PRO A 53 -10.37 -13.94 0.96
N GLN A 54 -10.69 -14.53 2.11
CA GLN A 54 -11.60 -13.88 3.04
C GLN A 54 -10.91 -12.60 3.54
N LEU A 55 -11.46 -11.45 3.16
CA LEU A 55 -10.92 -10.15 3.50
C LEU A 55 -11.49 -9.64 4.82
N PRO A 56 -10.71 -8.93 5.64
CA PRO A 56 -11.25 -8.16 6.75
C PRO A 56 -12.30 -7.16 6.27
N ARG A 57 -13.25 -6.79 7.14
CA ARG A 57 -14.35 -5.87 6.79
C ARG A 57 -13.88 -4.48 6.33
N PHE A 58 -12.68 -4.07 6.74
CA PHE A 58 -12.07 -2.78 6.37
C PHE A 58 -11.22 -2.87 5.10
N VAL A 59 -11.21 -4.02 4.41
CA VAL A 59 -10.48 -4.22 3.16
C VAL A 59 -11.48 -4.55 2.05
N ALA A 60 -11.46 -3.75 0.99
CA ALA A 60 -12.30 -3.95 -0.18
C ALA A 60 -11.43 -4.12 -1.43
N VAL A 61 -11.91 -4.97 -2.34
CA VAL A 61 -11.29 -5.15 -3.66
C VAL A 61 -12.26 -4.67 -4.72
N ARG A 62 -11.81 -3.75 -5.57
CA ARG A 62 -12.58 -3.23 -6.70
C ARG A 62 -11.99 -3.72 -8.01
N LYS A 63 -12.87 -4.26 -8.85
CA LYS A 63 -12.51 -4.75 -10.18
C LYS A 63 -12.46 -3.58 -11.16
N LEU A 64 -11.33 -3.45 -11.85
CA LEU A 64 -11.16 -2.46 -12.92
C LEU A 64 -11.37 -3.08 -14.29
N ASN A 65 -12.15 -2.39 -15.13
CA ASN A 65 -12.39 -2.77 -16.52
C ASN A 65 -11.36 -2.11 -17.44
N ILE A 66 -10.10 -2.53 -17.33
CA ILE A 66 -8.99 -2.03 -18.13
C ILE A 66 -8.24 -3.19 -18.80
N LEU A 67 -7.67 -2.94 -19.98
CA LEU A 67 -6.81 -3.89 -20.68
C LEU A 67 -5.39 -3.77 -20.12
N VAL A 68 -4.79 -4.89 -19.75
CA VAL A 68 -3.49 -4.93 -19.08
C VAL A 68 -2.65 -6.10 -19.57
N PRO A 69 -1.30 -6.05 -19.46
CA PRO A 69 -0.47 -7.23 -19.68
C PRO A 69 -0.77 -8.31 -18.62
N PRO A 70 -0.45 -9.59 -18.89
CA PRO A 70 -0.61 -10.66 -17.90
C PRO A 70 0.13 -10.36 -16.61
N LEU A 71 -0.50 -10.65 -15.46
CA LEU A 71 0.15 -10.57 -14.17
C LEU A 71 1.25 -11.65 -14.07
N PRO A 72 2.42 -11.34 -13.51
CA PRO A 72 3.42 -12.36 -13.19
C PRO A 72 2.86 -13.47 -12.29
N GLU A 73 3.51 -14.64 -12.32
CA GLU A 73 3.18 -15.75 -11.42
C GLU A 73 3.29 -15.34 -9.93
N LYS A 74 2.45 -15.95 -9.08
CA LYS A 74 2.30 -15.59 -7.67
C LYS A 74 3.66 -15.57 -6.95
N GLU A 75 4.50 -16.56 -7.16
CA GLU A 75 5.80 -16.71 -6.52
C GLU A 75 6.74 -15.54 -6.87
N LYS A 76 6.78 -15.17 -8.16
CA LYS A 76 7.59 -14.04 -8.64
C LYS A 76 7.04 -12.70 -8.13
N LEU A 77 5.73 -12.57 -8.06
CA LEU A 77 5.06 -11.39 -7.53
C LEU A 77 5.39 -11.19 -6.04
N LEU A 78 5.20 -12.23 -5.23
CA LEU A 78 5.49 -12.21 -3.79
C LEU A 78 6.98 -12.00 -3.51
N SER A 79 7.86 -12.62 -4.29
CA SER A 79 9.31 -12.38 -4.19
C SER A 79 9.66 -10.92 -4.47
N SER A 80 9.04 -10.31 -5.49
CA SER A 80 9.27 -8.90 -5.83
C SER A 80 8.77 -7.95 -4.74
N PHE A 81 7.59 -8.21 -4.19
CA PHE A 81 7.04 -7.44 -3.06
C PHE A 81 7.89 -7.60 -1.80
N GLY A 82 8.25 -8.84 -1.43
CA GLY A 82 9.12 -9.11 -0.29
C GLY A 82 10.47 -8.38 -0.42
N PHE A 83 11.10 -8.45 -1.60
CA PHE A 83 12.34 -7.71 -1.87
C PHE A 83 12.17 -6.20 -1.69
N PHE A 84 11.07 -5.61 -2.16
CA PHE A 84 10.79 -4.20 -1.97
C PHE A 84 10.64 -3.85 -0.48
N LEU A 85 9.88 -4.65 0.27
CA LEU A 85 9.63 -4.41 1.69
C LEU A 85 10.93 -4.47 2.51
N THR A 86 11.79 -5.45 2.23
CA THR A 86 13.09 -5.61 2.91
C THR A 86 14.08 -4.51 2.52
N LYS A 87 14.13 -4.11 1.25
CA LYS A 87 15.08 -3.07 0.79
C LYS A 87 14.73 -1.68 1.35
N ASN A 88 13.47 -1.43 1.67
CA ASN A 88 12.95 -0.12 2.06
C ASN A 88 12.40 -0.11 3.49
N ILE A 89 13.06 -0.77 4.44
CA ILE A 89 12.67 -0.83 5.86
C ILE A 89 12.60 0.58 6.51
N GLU A 90 13.41 1.54 6.06
CA GLU A 90 13.37 2.92 6.56
C GLU A 90 13.28 3.94 5.41
N PRO A 91 12.09 4.14 4.80
CA PRO A 91 11.91 5.15 3.79
C PRO A 91 12.16 6.54 4.37
N SER A 92 12.86 7.39 3.62
CA SER A 92 13.29 8.71 4.09
C SER A 92 12.13 9.71 4.29
N ASP A 93 10.96 9.44 3.70
CA ASP A 93 9.80 10.33 3.78
C ASP A 93 8.47 9.56 3.81
N ASN A 94 7.38 10.29 4.08
CA ASN A 94 6.04 9.71 4.20
C ASN A 94 5.48 9.18 2.88
N TYR A 95 5.98 9.64 1.73
CA TYR A 95 5.57 9.06 0.44
C TYR A 95 6.14 7.65 0.29
N GLY A 96 7.42 7.46 0.60
CA GLY A 96 8.05 6.15 0.63
C GLY A 96 7.44 5.20 1.67
N ARG A 97 7.08 5.71 2.86
CA ARG A 97 6.36 4.93 3.87
C ARG A 97 4.97 4.50 3.38
N LEU A 98 4.23 5.39 2.70
CA LEU A 98 2.94 5.03 2.10
C LEU A 98 3.10 3.98 1.01
N ASP A 99 4.09 4.10 0.13
CA ASP A 99 4.37 3.08 -0.89
C ASP A 99 4.71 1.73 -0.25
N TRP A 100 5.50 1.73 0.81
CA TRP A 100 5.79 0.53 1.59
C TRP A 100 4.51 -0.12 2.14
N LEU A 101 3.62 0.68 2.74
CA LEU A 101 2.33 0.18 3.25
C LEU A 101 1.43 -0.37 2.13
N ARG A 102 1.45 0.25 0.94
CA ARG A 102 0.73 -0.25 -0.24
C ARG A 102 1.27 -1.61 -0.70
N VAL A 103 2.59 -1.77 -0.78
CA VAL A 103 3.22 -3.06 -1.11
C VAL A 103 2.89 -4.10 -0.07
N MET A 104 2.89 -3.74 1.22
CA MET A 104 2.53 -4.65 2.29
C MET A 104 1.08 -5.15 2.15
N ALA A 105 0.13 -4.25 1.87
CA ALA A 105 -1.26 -4.63 1.62
C ALA A 105 -1.41 -5.58 0.40
N LEU A 106 -0.68 -5.31 -0.70
CA LEU A 106 -0.65 -6.20 -1.87
C LEU A 106 -0.02 -7.55 -1.53
N TYR A 107 1.06 -7.57 -0.75
CA TYR A 107 1.69 -8.79 -0.30
C TYR A 107 0.69 -9.66 0.47
N ILE A 108 0.04 -9.10 1.50
CA ILE A 108 -0.96 -9.83 2.32
C ILE A 108 -2.09 -10.38 1.43
N TYR A 109 -2.57 -9.58 0.48
CA TYR A 109 -3.62 -10.00 -0.46
C TYR A 109 -3.19 -11.20 -1.32
N PHE A 110 -2.05 -11.08 -2.02
CA PHE A 110 -1.60 -12.10 -2.96
C PHE A 110 -1.01 -13.34 -2.27
N SER A 111 -0.49 -13.19 -1.05
CA SER A 111 -0.04 -14.31 -0.23
C SER A 111 -1.21 -15.06 0.40
N GLN A 112 -2.42 -14.49 0.35
CA GLN A 112 -3.62 -15.03 1.00
C GLN A 112 -3.45 -15.10 2.52
N ASN A 113 -2.99 -13.98 3.10
CA ASN A 113 -2.68 -13.84 4.53
C ASN A 113 -1.49 -14.70 5.03
N ASP A 114 -0.80 -15.45 4.17
CA ASP A 114 0.44 -16.14 4.57
C ASP A 114 1.61 -15.14 4.64
N LEU A 115 2.11 -14.89 5.85
CA LEU A 115 3.24 -14.00 6.10
C LEU A 115 4.53 -14.75 6.45
N SER A 116 4.53 -16.08 6.38
CA SER A 116 5.67 -16.93 6.79
C SER A 116 6.95 -16.67 6.01
N GLN A 117 6.84 -16.12 4.79
CA GLN A 117 7.96 -15.82 3.90
C GLN A 117 8.50 -14.39 4.08
N LEU A 118 7.90 -13.56 4.94
CA LEU A 118 8.43 -12.23 5.23
C LEU A 118 9.50 -12.30 6.33
N PRO A 119 10.63 -11.60 6.16
CA PRO A 119 11.60 -11.44 7.24
C PRO A 119 10.96 -10.74 8.45
N PRO A 120 11.32 -11.11 9.70
CA PRO A 120 10.79 -10.48 10.91
C PRO A 120 10.96 -8.96 10.95
N GLU A 121 12.06 -8.46 10.38
CA GLU A 121 12.38 -7.03 10.29
C GLU A 121 11.28 -6.21 9.59
N VAL A 122 10.58 -6.79 8.60
CA VAL A 122 9.44 -6.15 7.92
C VAL A 122 8.29 -5.91 8.88
N LEU A 123 7.99 -6.87 9.75
CA LEU A 123 6.91 -6.75 10.74
C LEU A 123 7.29 -5.78 11.84
N THR A 124 8.53 -5.86 12.34
CA THR A 124 9.06 -4.92 13.34
C THR A 124 9.06 -3.47 12.83
N THR A 125 9.34 -3.25 11.55
CA THR A 125 9.24 -1.93 10.92
C THR A 125 7.85 -1.34 11.05
N LEU A 126 6.82 -2.13 10.74
CA LEU A 126 5.43 -1.72 10.83
C LEU A 126 5.01 -1.40 12.28
N GLU A 127 5.49 -2.18 13.24
CA GLU A 127 5.27 -1.94 14.67
C GLU A 127 5.92 -0.62 15.13
N ASN A 128 7.17 -0.37 14.74
CA ASN A 128 7.89 0.85 15.10
C ASN A 128 7.17 2.11 14.60
N TRP A 129 6.58 2.07 13.40
CA TRP A 129 5.86 3.21 12.84
C TRP A 129 4.55 3.56 13.56
N GLN A 130 4.06 2.72 14.48
CA GLN A 130 2.89 3.11 15.28
C GLN A 130 3.19 4.28 16.22
N THR A 131 4.40 4.30 16.76
CA THR A 131 4.78 5.21 17.85
C THR A 131 5.79 6.26 17.40
N ALA A 132 6.45 6.06 16.26
CA ALA A 132 7.43 6.99 15.72
C ALA A 132 6.81 8.39 15.46
N PRO A 133 7.51 9.50 15.82
CA PRO A 133 6.99 10.85 15.61
C PRO A 133 6.84 11.24 14.13
N ASP A 134 7.74 10.75 13.28
CA ASP A 134 7.82 11.02 11.84
C ASP A 134 6.64 10.43 11.05
N THR A 135 6.00 9.39 11.57
CA THR A 135 4.86 8.70 10.95
C THR A 135 3.50 9.25 11.39
N PHE A 136 3.44 10.29 12.23
CA PHE A 136 2.18 10.83 12.75
C PHE A 136 1.14 11.12 11.65
N VAL A 137 1.59 11.64 10.51
CA VAL A 137 0.74 12.00 9.36
C VAL A 137 0.10 10.78 8.68
N ILE A 138 0.75 9.61 8.76
CA ILE A 138 0.32 8.36 8.10
C ILE A 138 -0.13 7.29 9.10
N ARG A 139 -0.39 7.69 10.34
CA ARG A 139 -0.62 6.76 11.45
C ARG A 139 -1.86 5.90 11.24
N LYS A 140 -2.90 6.45 10.61
CA LYS A 140 -4.13 5.71 10.28
C LYS A 140 -3.84 4.59 9.29
N GLU A 141 -3.02 4.85 8.27
CA GLU A 141 -2.63 3.89 7.24
C GLU A 141 -1.77 2.77 7.83
N VAL A 142 -0.81 3.14 8.69
CA VAL A 142 -0.02 2.17 9.47
C VAL A 142 -0.93 1.28 10.30
N GLU A 143 -1.91 1.85 11.00
CA GLU A 143 -2.86 1.09 11.82
C GLU A 143 -3.71 0.12 10.99
N LEU A 144 -4.24 0.55 9.84
CA LEU A 144 -5.04 -0.31 8.97
C LEU A 144 -4.25 -1.52 8.48
N VAL A 145 -3.00 -1.32 8.01
CA VAL A 145 -2.16 -2.43 7.54
C VAL A 145 -1.79 -3.36 8.69
N ARG A 146 -1.43 -2.80 9.86
CA ARG A 146 -1.10 -3.61 11.04
C ARG A 146 -2.28 -4.47 11.51
N ARG A 147 -3.48 -3.90 11.58
CA ARG A 147 -4.69 -4.67 11.91
C ARG A 147 -4.92 -5.83 10.95
N TRP A 148 -4.58 -5.67 9.67
CA TRP A 148 -4.66 -6.76 8.71
C TRP A 148 -3.57 -7.82 8.96
N VAL A 149 -2.34 -7.40 9.26
CA VAL A 149 -1.26 -8.32 9.67
C VAL A 149 -1.65 -9.15 10.89
N GLU A 150 -2.26 -8.54 11.91
CA GLU A 150 -2.75 -9.25 13.10
C GLU A 150 -3.81 -10.30 12.76
N ILE A 151 -4.72 -10.00 11.83
CA ILE A 151 -5.72 -10.97 11.37
C ILE A 151 -5.08 -12.09 10.55
N ALA A 152 -4.02 -11.77 9.79
CA ALA A 152 -3.32 -12.72 8.94
C ALA A 152 -2.41 -13.69 9.71
N GLY A 153 -1.86 -13.25 10.85
CA GLY A 153 -1.02 -14.06 11.73
C GLY A 153 -1.78 -14.94 12.75
N ASN A 154 -3.11 -14.85 12.80
CA ASN A 154 -3.99 -15.68 13.64
C ASN A 154 -4.68 -16.77 12.81
#